data_AF-A0A558C4G4-F1
#
_entry.id   AF-A0A558C4G4-F1
#
_cell.length_a   1.000
_cell.length_b   1.000
_cell.length_c   1.000
_cell.angle_alpha   90.00
_cell.angle_beta   90.00
_cell.angle_gamma   90.00
#
_symmetry.space_group_name_H-M   'P 1'
#
loop_
_entity.id
_entity.type
_entity.pdbx_description
1 polymer ?
#
loop_
_entity_poly.entity_id
_entity_poly.type
_entity_poly.pdbx_seq_one_letter_code
_entity_poly.pdbx_strand_id
1 'polypeptide(L)'
;MPKPDRKPDPDFEPDYDTADVEYDDALPTYYHEVADIEYETPADPDYDDIAQGSDEAELADPDYEEVPQVPALIEPEPVVMQAASTLFAFEVGRAVLPLTQALPHTVVWRGYLKEPHPVTGLLRRVPVYRLADGYWDCYREEELQVA
;
A
#
# COMPACT_ATOMS: atom_id res chain seq x y z
N MET A 1 -64.80 -0.80 -12.89
CA MET A 1 -64.83 -1.69 -11.70
C MET A 1 -63.49 -1.51 -10.98
N PRO A 2 -63.46 -1.08 -9.71
CA PRO A 2 -62.20 -1.01 -8.98
C PRO A 2 -61.72 -2.43 -8.66
N LYS A 3 -60.43 -2.70 -8.88
CA LYS A 3 -59.81 -4.00 -8.53
C LYS A 3 -59.81 -4.14 -6.99
N PRO A 4 -60.09 -5.34 -6.44
CA PRO A 4 -60.09 -5.52 -4.99
C PRO A 4 -58.66 -5.39 -4.45
N ASP A 5 -58.51 -4.68 -3.34
CA ASP A 5 -57.28 -4.68 -2.54
C ASP A 5 -57.04 -6.10 -2.01
N ARG A 6 -56.09 -6.81 -2.62
CA ARG A 6 -55.64 -8.11 -2.15
C ARG A 6 -54.65 -7.85 -1.02
N LYS A 7 -55.10 -8.02 0.23
CA LYS A 7 -54.17 -8.13 1.37
C LYS A 7 -53.25 -9.33 1.11
N PRO A 8 -51.93 -9.23 1.34
CA PRO A 8 -51.05 -10.38 1.23
C PRO A 8 -51.47 -11.45 2.25
N ASP A 9 -51.57 -12.70 1.81
CA ASP A 9 -51.89 -13.83 2.68
C ASP A 9 -50.80 -13.97 3.76
N PRO A 10 -51.16 -14.11 5.04
CA PRO A 10 -50.19 -14.24 6.14
C PRO A 10 -49.42 -15.57 6.11
N ASP A 11 -49.87 -16.53 5.31
CA ASP A 11 -49.26 -17.85 5.13
C ASP A 11 -48.40 -17.93 3.86
N PHE A 12 -47.84 -16.80 3.39
CA PHE A 12 -46.81 -16.81 2.35
C PHE A 12 -45.51 -17.39 2.92
N GLU A 13 -45.42 -18.71 2.96
CA GLU A 13 -44.16 -19.40 3.09
C GLU A 13 -43.45 -19.31 1.72
N PRO A 14 -42.25 -18.71 1.65
CA PRO A 14 -41.47 -18.77 0.43
C PRO A 14 -41.16 -20.23 0.12
N ASP A 15 -41.62 -20.70 -1.04
CA ASP A 15 -41.22 -21.95 -1.64
C ASP A 15 -39.76 -21.83 -2.05
N TYR A 16 -38.86 -22.11 -1.11
CA TYR A 16 -37.47 -22.44 -1.42
C TYR A 16 -37.45 -23.80 -2.12
N ASP A 17 -37.96 -23.82 -3.36
CA ASP A 17 -37.63 -24.86 -4.32
C ASP A 17 -36.13 -24.73 -4.54
N THR A 18 -35.42 -25.64 -3.88
CA THR A 18 -33.97 -25.65 -3.78
C THR A 18 -33.49 -25.99 -5.17
N ALA A 19 -33.15 -24.98 -5.97
CA ALA A 19 -32.45 -25.22 -7.21
C ALA A 19 -31.22 -26.06 -6.85
N ASP A 20 -31.20 -27.31 -7.34
CA ASP A 20 -30.07 -28.21 -7.31
C ASP A 20 -28.87 -27.48 -7.94
N VAL A 21 -28.13 -26.74 -7.11
CA VAL A 21 -26.78 -26.32 -7.42
C VAL A 21 -25.95 -27.58 -7.27
N GLU A 22 -25.86 -28.34 -8.35
CA GLU A 22 -24.81 -29.32 -8.57
C GLU A 22 -23.49 -28.52 -8.54
N TYR A 23 -22.94 -28.39 -7.34
CA TYR A 23 -21.62 -27.82 -7.11
C TYR A 23 -20.66 -28.85 -7.71
N ASP A 24 -20.24 -28.60 -8.95
CA ASP A 24 -19.15 -29.35 -9.57
C ASP A 24 -17.92 -29.14 -8.67
N ASP A 25 -17.58 -30.17 -7.89
CA ASP A 25 -16.51 -30.20 -6.89
C ASP A 25 -15.13 -30.25 -7.56
N ALA A 26 -14.88 -29.28 -8.43
CA ALA A 26 -13.55 -28.98 -8.92
C ALA A 26 -12.96 -27.88 -8.02
N LEU A 27 -12.47 -28.30 -6.85
CA LEU A 27 -11.52 -27.48 -6.09
C LEU A 27 -10.41 -27.03 -7.08
N PRO A 28 -10.07 -25.73 -7.16
CA PRO A 28 -8.84 -25.33 -7.81
C PRO A 28 -7.68 -25.93 -7.01
N THR A 29 -7.14 -27.03 -7.49
CA THR A 29 -5.86 -27.61 -7.04
C THR A 29 -4.72 -26.70 -7.50
N TYR A 30 -4.64 -25.52 -6.89
CA TYR A 30 -3.48 -24.64 -6.98
C TYR A 30 -2.83 -24.46 -5.60
N TYR A 31 -2.73 -25.57 -4.86
CA TYR A 31 -1.65 -25.79 -3.92
C TYR A 31 -0.71 -26.79 -4.58
N HIS A 32 0.14 -26.27 -5.44
CA HIS A 32 1.31 -27.02 -5.86
C HIS A 32 2.24 -27.08 -4.64
N GLU A 33 2.33 -28.27 -4.05
CA GLU A 33 3.51 -28.80 -3.37
C GLU A 33 4.41 -27.74 -2.72
N VAL A 34 4.11 -27.39 -1.47
CA VAL A 34 5.19 -27.03 -0.54
C VAL A 34 5.95 -28.32 -0.26
N ALA A 35 6.82 -28.68 -1.19
CA ALA A 35 7.96 -29.53 -0.92
C ALA A 35 8.61 -29.02 0.36
N ASP A 36 9.02 -29.94 1.23
CA ASP A 36 9.72 -29.68 2.46
C ASP A 36 10.86 -28.67 2.23
N ILE A 37 10.61 -27.40 2.52
CA ILE A 37 11.64 -26.37 2.54
C ILE A 37 12.38 -26.61 3.85
N GLU A 38 13.38 -27.50 3.79
CA GLU A 38 14.47 -27.50 4.75
C GLU A 38 15.11 -26.09 4.67
N TYR A 39 14.81 -25.24 5.64
CA TYR A 39 15.56 -24.01 5.82
C TYR A 39 17.00 -24.42 6.16
N GLU A 40 17.91 -24.41 5.19
CA GLU A 40 19.32 -24.26 5.51
C GLU A 40 19.47 -22.89 6.17
N THR A 41 19.58 -22.90 7.49
CA THR A 41 20.15 -21.77 8.23
C THR A 41 21.44 -21.40 7.51
N PRO A 42 21.62 -20.16 7.03
CA PRO A 42 22.91 -19.74 6.50
C PRO A 42 23.95 -20.06 7.56
N ALA A 43 24.90 -20.95 7.23
CA ALA A 43 26.04 -21.19 8.08
C ALA A 43 26.68 -19.82 8.34
N ASP A 44 26.59 -19.35 9.59
CA ASP A 44 27.26 -18.17 10.08
C ASP A 44 28.73 -18.26 9.59
N PRO A 45 29.21 -17.35 8.72
CA PRO A 45 30.62 -17.32 8.44
C PRO A 45 31.32 -16.79 9.70
N ASP A 46 31.92 -17.72 10.43
CA ASP A 46 32.95 -17.57 11.47
C ASP A 46 33.22 -16.12 11.90
N TYR A 47 32.50 -15.68 12.93
CA TYR A 47 32.75 -14.40 13.61
C TYR A 47 33.83 -14.53 14.71
N ASP A 48 34.78 -15.46 14.57
CA ASP A 48 35.77 -15.78 15.62
C ASP A 48 37.17 -16.13 15.09
N ASP A 49 37.63 -15.50 13.99
CA ASP A 49 39.03 -15.61 13.56
C ASP A 49 39.71 -14.26 13.31
N ILE A 50 39.62 -13.36 14.30
CA ILE A 50 40.59 -12.27 14.44
C ILE A 50 41.64 -12.69 15.47
N ALA A 51 42.37 -13.75 15.16
CA ALA A 51 43.58 -14.13 15.88
C ALA A 51 44.75 -14.19 14.90
N GLN A 52 45.44 -13.05 14.71
CA GLN A 52 46.83 -12.89 14.22
C GLN A 52 46.98 -11.45 13.69
N GLY A 53 48.05 -10.70 13.90
CA GLY A 53 49.32 -10.90 14.56
C GLY A 53 49.94 -9.50 14.63
N SER A 54 50.76 -9.25 15.64
CA SER A 54 51.59 -8.06 15.71
C SER A 54 52.69 -8.16 14.64
N ASP A 55 52.36 -7.82 13.40
CA ASP A 55 53.36 -7.61 12.36
C ASP A 55 53.71 -6.12 12.34
N GLU A 56 54.90 -5.86 12.84
CA GLU A 56 55.61 -4.59 12.81
C GLU A 56 55.90 -4.24 11.34
N ALA A 57 54.95 -3.57 10.68
CA ALA A 57 55.20 -3.00 9.36
C ALA A 57 56.08 -1.75 9.53
N GLU A 58 57.40 -1.91 9.40
CA GLU A 58 58.30 -0.81 9.09
C GLU A 58 57.78 -0.06 7.86
N LEU A 59 57.28 1.16 8.08
CA LEU A 59 56.91 2.10 7.03
C LEU A 59 58.17 2.52 6.27
N ALA A 60 58.51 1.79 5.20
CA ALA A 60 59.34 2.33 4.14
C ALA A 60 58.52 3.38 3.38
N ASP A 61 58.87 4.65 3.55
CA ASP A 61 58.31 5.80 2.83
C ASP A 61 58.49 5.59 1.31
N PRO A 62 57.42 5.36 0.52
CA PRO A 62 57.53 5.45 -0.92
C PRO A 62 57.24 6.90 -1.33
N ASP A 63 58.27 7.57 -1.81
CA ASP A 63 58.22 8.88 -2.47
C ASP A 63 57.16 8.83 -3.59
N TYR A 64 55.94 9.30 -3.30
CA TYR A 64 54.86 9.37 -4.28
C TYR A 64 55.02 10.65 -5.11
N GLU A 65 55.52 10.50 -6.34
CA GLU A 65 55.48 11.56 -7.36
C GLU A 65 54.02 11.99 -7.61
N GLU A 66 53.78 13.29 -7.51
CA GLU A 66 52.47 13.92 -7.69
C GLU A 66 51.99 13.77 -9.15
N VAL A 67 50.98 12.92 -9.36
CA VAL A 67 50.33 12.75 -10.67
C VAL A 67 49.39 13.94 -10.93
N PRO A 68 49.47 14.62 -12.09
CA PRO A 68 48.58 15.74 -12.41
C PRO A 68 47.11 15.29 -12.39
N GLN A 69 46.29 15.95 -11.58
CA GLN A 69 44.85 15.68 -11.50
C GLN A 69 44.19 15.91 -12.86
N VAL A 70 43.67 14.83 -13.45
CA VAL A 70 42.79 14.87 -14.62
C VAL A 70 41.44 15.44 -14.15
N PRO A 71 40.89 16.48 -14.79
CA PRO A 71 39.58 16.99 -14.41
C PRO A 71 38.53 15.89 -14.63
N ALA A 72 37.83 15.54 -13.55
CA ALA A 72 36.77 14.55 -13.55
C ALA A 72 35.70 14.95 -14.58
N LEU A 73 35.47 14.06 -15.54
CA LEU A 73 34.34 14.11 -16.46
C LEU A 73 33.07 13.98 -15.61
N ILE A 74 32.30 15.05 -15.50
CA ILE A 74 31.01 15.06 -14.79
C ILE A 74 30.04 14.22 -15.61
N GLU A 75 29.82 12.98 -15.20
CA GLU A 75 28.71 12.17 -15.70
C GLU A 75 27.40 12.82 -15.22
N PRO A 76 26.42 13.08 -16.11
CA PRO A 76 25.14 13.60 -15.67
C PRO A 76 24.45 12.53 -14.84
N GLU A 77 24.33 12.78 -13.54
CA GLU A 77 23.54 11.95 -12.63
C GLU A 77 22.15 11.72 -13.23
N PRO A 78 21.60 10.49 -13.16
CA PRO A 78 20.25 10.26 -13.63
C PRO A 78 19.32 11.15 -12.81
N VAL A 79 18.68 12.12 -13.48
CA VAL A 79 17.62 12.92 -12.90
C VAL A 79 16.47 11.97 -12.60
N VAL A 80 16.47 11.42 -11.38
CA VAL A 80 15.32 10.74 -10.81
C VAL A 80 14.24 11.81 -10.69
N MET A 81 13.29 11.81 -11.63
CA MET A 81 12.08 12.61 -11.51
C MET A 81 11.47 12.25 -10.16
N GLN A 82 11.53 13.17 -9.19
CA GLN A 82 10.82 13.01 -7.93
C GLN A 82 9.38 12.71 -8.28
N ALA A 83 8.93 11.48 -7.99
CA ALA A 83 7.52 11.17 -8.03
C ALA A 83 6.84 12.23 -7.16
N ALA A 84 5.91 12.99 -7.75
CA ALA A 84 5.17 14.01 -7.03
C ALA A 84 4.68 13.38 -5.73
N SER A 85 5.28 13.81 -4.63
CA SER A 85 4.88 13.34 -3.31
C SER A 85 3.48 13.92 -3.13
N THR A 86 2.44 13.14 -3.43
CA THR A 86 1.06 13.55 -3.21
C THR A 86 0.88 13.58 -1.69
N LEU A 87 1.27 14.70 -1.10
CA LEU A 87 1.17 14.93 0.32
C LEU A 87 -0.31 15.00 0.68
N PHE A 88 -0.67 14.39 1.80
CA PHE A 88 -1.99 14.54 2.38
C PHE A 88 -2.17 15.98 2.88
N ALA A 89 -3.24 16.65 2.48
CA ALA A 89 -3.60 17.97 2.99
C ALA A 89 -4.04 17.96 4.46
N PHE A 90 -4.62 16.85 4.93
CA PHE A 90 -5.06 16.70 6.32
C PHE A 90 -4.29 15.62 7.07
N GLU A 91 -3.98 15.90 8.34
CA GLU A 91 -3.33 14.96 9.25
C GLU A 91 -4.37 14.19 10.08
N VAL A 92 -4.00 12.98 10.51
CA VAL A 92 -4.80 12.21 11.48
C VAL A 92 -4.87 13.00 12.79
N GLY A 93 -6.06 13.13 13.36
CA GLY A 93 -6.32 13.98 14.54
C GLY A 93 -6.81 15.39 14.19
N ARG A 94 -6.75 15.82 12.92
CA ARG A 94 -7.29 17.10 12.47
C ARG A 94 -8.82 17.06 12.43
N ALA A 95 -9.49 18.10 12.93
CA ALA A 95 -10.92 18.30 12.73
C ALA A 95 -11.19 18.87 11.34
N VAL A 96 -12.09 18.22 10.59
CA VAL A 96 -12.51 18.61 9.24
C VAL A 96 -14.03 18.54 9.14
N LEU A 97 -14.61 19.38 8.30
CA LEU A 97 -16.04 19.42 8.00
C LEU A 97 -16.28 18.79 6.63
N PRO A 98 -17.01 17.67 6.54
CA PRO A 98 -17.42 17.09 5.27
C PRO A 98 -18.48 17.96 4.62
N LEU A 99 -18.39 18.20 3.31
CA LEU A 99 -19.39 18.97 2.57
C LEU A 99 -20.80 18.37 2.64
N THR A 100 -20.90 17.05 2.83
CA THR A 100 -22.15 16.32 2.93
C THR A 100 -22.75 16.34 4.34
N GLN A 101 -22.01 16.81 5.35
CA GLN A 101 -22.40 16.77 6.75
C GLN A 101 -22.37 18.16 7.39
N ALA A 102 -23.11 18.35 8.49
CA ALA A 102 -23.21 19.64 9.18
C ALA A 102 -22.27 19.77 10.38
N LEU A 103 -21.61 18.68 10.80
CA LEU A 103 -20.79 18.63 12.00
C LEU A 103 -19.33 18.33 11.65
N PRO A 104 -18.37 18.93 12.36
CA PRO A 104 -16.96 18.61 12.18
C PRO A 104 -16.61 17.26 12.80
N HIS A 105 -15.79 16.50 12.09
CA HIS A 105 -15.31 15.19 12.50
C HIS A 105 -13.79 15.11 12.42
N THR A 106 -13.19 14.31 13.31
CA THR A 106 -11.74 14.12 13.35
C THR A 106 -11.30 13.10 12.32
N VAL A 107 -10.22 13.38 11.59
CA VAL A 107 -9.59 12.40 10.70
C VAL A 107 -8.97 11.28 11.53
N VAL A 108 -9.41 10.03 11.32
CA VAL A 108 -8.89 8.84 12.04
C VAL A 108 -7.92 8.02 11.21
N TRP A 109 -7.97 8.16 9.89
CA TRP A 109 -7.10 7.43 8.96
C TRP A 109 -6.91 8.18 7.65
N ARG A 110 -5.79 7.91 6.98
CA ARG A 110 -5.45 8.44 5.66
C ARG A 110 -4.82 7.35 4.79
N GLY A 111 -5.09 7.39 3.49
CA GLY A 111 -4.50 6.45 2.53
C GLY A 111 -4.72 6.86 1.08
N TYR A 112 -4.41 5.97 0.16
CA TYR A 112 -4.49 6.25 -1.27
C TYR A 112 -5.48 5.32 -1.96
N LEU A 113 -6.41 5.90 -2.72
CA LEU A 113 -7.24 5.18 -3.66
C LEU A 113 -6.56 5.16 -5.03
N LYS A 114 -6.48 3.98 -5.66
CA LYS A 114 -6.04 3.85 -7.05
C LYS A 114 -7.26 4.00 -7.95
N GLU A 115 -7.29 5.05 -8.78
CA GLU A 115 -8.38 5.28 -9.73
C GLU A 115 -7.83 5.67 -11.11
N PRO A 116 -8.54 5.37 -12.21
CA PRO A 116 -8.15 5.81 -13.54
C PRO A 116 -8.34 7.32 -13.69
N HIS A 117 -7.36 8.00 -14.28
CA HIS A 117 -7.47 9.41 -14.62
C HIS A 117 -8.50 9.61 -15.76
N PRO A 118 -9.45 10.55 -15.64
CA PRO A 118 -10.57 10.66 -16.58
C PRO A 118 -10.16 11.00 -18.02
N VAL A 119 -9.02 11.67 -18.19
CA VAL A 119 -8.52 12.09 -19.52
C VAL A 119 -7.54 11.08 -20.12
N THR A 120 -6.69 10.44 -19.32
CA THR A 120 -5.54 9.66 -19.81
C THR A 120 -5.73 8.16 -19.61
N GLY A 121 -6.71 7.72 -18.82
CA GLY A 121 -6.95 6.32 -18.49
C GLY A 121 -5.89 5.67 -17.59
N LEU A 122 -4.79 6.36 -17.30
CA LEU A 122 -3.72 5.87 -16.44
C LEU A 122 -4.16 5.85 -14.98
N LEU A 123 -3.73 4.83 -14.22
CA LEU A 123 -3.99 4.75 -12.79
C LEU A 123 -3.22 5.84 -12.04
N ARG A 124 -3.95 6.64 -11.26
CA ARG A 124 -3.41 7.62 -10.31
C ARG A 124 -3.73 7.24 -8.87
N ARG A 125 -2.93 7.74 -7.95
CA ARG A 125 -3.16 7.61 -6.50
C ARG A 125 -3.80 8.91 -6.01
N VAL A 126 -5.01 8.82 -5.48
CA VAL A 126 -5.75 9.95 -4.90
C VAL A 126 -5.75 9.84 -3.39
N PRO A 127 -5.35 10.89 -2.65
CA PRO A 127 -5.41 10.88 -1.19
C PRO A 127 -6.86 10.82 -0.72
N VAL A 128 -7.12 9.94 0.23
CA VAL A 128 -8.44 9.78 0.87
C VAL A 128 -8.30 9.73 2.38
N TYR A 129 -9.36 10.14 3.06
CA TYR A 129 -9.42 10.31 4.50
C TYR A 129 -10.64 9.59 5.07
N ARG A 130 -10.51 9.02 6.25
CA ARG A 130 -11.64 8.48 7.01
C ARG A 130 -11.84 9.29 8.27
N LEU A 131 -13.09 9.51 8.64
CA LEU A 131 -13.48 10.36 9.76
C LEU A 131 -14.04 9.55 10.95
N ALA A 132 -14.03 10.18 12.12
CA ALA A 132 -14.69 9.72 13.34
C ALA A 132 -16.19 10.06 13.34
N ASP A 133 -16.90 9.75 12.24
CA ASP A 133 -18.35 9.97 12.10
C ASP A 133 -19.16 8.68 12.37
N GLY A 134 -18.48 7.55 12.60
CA GLY A 134 -19.09 6.24 12.82
C GLY A 134 -19.30 5.43 11.55
N TYR A 135 -18.99 6.01 10.38
CA TYR A 135 -19.11 5.34 9.10
C TYR A 135 -17.76 4.76 8.64
N TRP A 136 -17.81 3.92 7.60
CA TRP A 136 -16.65 3.34 6.94
C TRP A 136 -16.28 4.05 5.64
N ASP A 137 -16.94 5.18 5.36
CA ASP A 137 -16.75 5.94 4.14
C ASP A 137 -15.40 6.66 4.13
N CYS A 138 -14.85 6.79 2.92
CA CYS A 138 -13.64 7.53 2.65
C CYS A 138 -13.99 8.80 1.87
N TYR A 139 -13.47 9.92 2.32
CA TYR A 139 -13.67 11.24 1.74
C TYR A 139 -12.42 11.66 0.99
N ARG A 140 -12.60 12.33 -0.14
CA ARG A 140 -11.52 12.98 -0.87
C ARG A 140 -11.21 14.34 -0.27
N GLU A 141 -10.08 14.92 -0.68
CA GLU A 141 -9.68 16.24 -0.20
C GLU A 141 -10.69 17.33 -0.59
N GLU A 142 -11.23 17.26 -1.81
CA GLU A 142 -12.21 18.20 -2.32
C GLU A 142 -13.57 18.16 -1.59
N GLU A 143 -13.82 17.09 -0.83
CA GLU A 143 -15.06 16.89 -0.06
C GLU A 143 -14.92 17.38 1.39
N LEU A 144 -13.73 17.82 1.79
CA LEU A 144 -13.41 18.20 3.16
C LEU A 144 -12.96 19.65 3.24
N GLN A 145 -13.38 20.32 4.31
CA GLN A 145 -12.91 21.66 4.65
C GLN A 145 -12.33 21.66 6.05
N VAL A 146 -11.44 22.61 6.34
CA VAL A 146 -11.00 22.84 7.71
C VAL A 146 -12.20 23.35 8.51
N ALA A 147 -12.47 22.70 9.65
CA ALA A 147 -13.54 23.08 10.57
C ALA A 147 -13.27 24.40 11.30
#